data_AF-A0AAW6EYB3-F1
#
_entry.id   AF-A0AAW6EYB3-F1
#
_cell.length_a   1.000
_cell.length_b   1.000
_cell.length_c   1.000
_cell.angle_alpha   90.00
_cell.angle_beta   90.00
_cell.angle_gamma   90.00
#
_symmetry.space_group_name_H-M   'P 1'
#
loop_
_entity.id
_entity.type
_entity.pdbx_description
1 polymer ?
#
loop_
_entity_poly.entity_id
_entity_poly.type
_entity_poly.pdbx_seq_one_letter_code
_entity_poly.pdbx_strand_id
1 'polypeptide(L)'
;MIIKSYDLDTPSIYVYHSADTDIDEFKEVLWGIEEEEIPYIVKQMEFDDSETLSHEASLKSRLSIGIGINKEKIILTTNKLKKDKPLFCIDFNQELKDFRNLGANGARLVKGIELKKI
;
A
#
# COMPACT_ATOMS: atom_id res chain seq x y z
N MET A 1 6.50 2.35 -23.98
CA MET A 1 5.29 3.19 -23.79
C MET A 1 5.75 4.51 -23.19
N ILE A 2 5.56 5.63 -23.89
CA ILE A 2 6.02 6.95 -23.43
C ILE A 2 4.97 7.47 -22.44
N ILE A 3 5.32 7.50 -21.15
CA ILE A 3 4.45 8.08 -20.11
C ILE A 3 4.60 9.60 -20.21
N LYS A 4 3.54 10.26 -20.71
CA LYS A 4 3.46 11.72 -20.77
C LYS A 4 3.38 12.27 -19.34
N SER A 5 4.06 13.39 -19.14
CA SER A 5 4.26 14.15 -17.90
C SER A 5 2.99 14.72 -17.22
N TYR A 6 1.82 14.10 -17.35
CA TYR A 6 0.56 14.51 -16.68
C TYR A 6 0.21 13.67 -15.44
N ASP A 7 0.94 12.59 -15.14
CA ASP A 7 0.58 11.61 -14.10
C ASP A 7 0.96 11.98 -12.65
N LEU A 8 1.66 13.10 -12.42
CA LEU A 8 2.07 13.51 -11.06
C LEU A 8 0.92 14.08 -10.21
N ASP A 9 -0.20 14.47 -10.84
CA ASP A 9 -1.33 15.10 -10.14
C ASP A 9 -2.44 14.12 -9.75
N THR A 10 -2.46 12.92 -10.33
CA THR A 10 -3.47 11.91 -10.04
C THR A 10 -3.39 11.51 -8.56
N PRO A 11 -4.47 11.68 -7.77
CA PRO A 11 -4.50 11.23 -6.39
C PRO A 11 -4.35 9.70 -6.35
N SER A 12 -3.23 9.21 -5.82
CA SER A 12 -2.89 7.79 -5.82
C SER A 12 -2.59 7.26 -4.42
N ILE A 13 -2.81 5.97 -4.20
CA ILE A 13 -2.31 5.25 -3.02
C ILE A 13 -0.79 5.10 -3.16
N TYR A 14 -0.04 5.38 -2.11
CA TYR A 14 1.40 5.18 -2.12
C TYR A 14 1.73 3.82 -1.50
N VAL A 15 2.55 3.05 -2.20
CA VAL A 15 3.05 1.74 -1.77
C VAL A 15 4.56 1.84 -1.66
N TYR A 16 5.06 1.87 -0.43
CA TYR A 16 6.48 1.93 -0.14
C TYR A 16 6.98 0.56 0.26
N HIS A 17 8.13 0.16 -0.28
CA HIS A 17 8.78 -1.09 0.07
C HIS A 17 10.26 -0.87 0.42
N SER A 18 10.79 -1.73 1.27
CA SER A 18 12.22 -1.78 1.61
C SER A 18 13.05 -2.28 0.43
N ALA A 19 14.36 -2.00 0.49
CA ALA A 19 15.29 -2.32 -0.60
C ALA A 19 15.51 -3.83 -0.81
N ASP A 20 15.23 -4.64 0.19
CA ASP A 20 15.38 -6.09 0.13
C ASP A 20 14.16 -6.81 -0.47
N THR A 21 13.05 -6.11 -0.70
CA THR A 21 11.79 -6.70 -1.18
C THR A 21 11.50 -6.32 -2.64
N ASP A 22 11.34 -7.32 -3.48
CA ASP A 22 11.02 -7.16 -4.91
C ASP A 22 9.51 -7.07 -5.16
N ILE A 23 9.12 -6.33 -6.20
CA ILE A 23 7.71 -6.12 -6.57
C ILE A 23 6.97 -7.44 -6.81
N ASP A 24 7.64 -8.45 -7.37
CA ASP A 24 7.04 -9.76 -7.64
C ASP A 24 6.56 -10.47 -6.36
N GLU A 25 7.16 -10.16 -5.21
CA GLU A 25 6.81 -10.77 -3.92
C GLU A 25 5.50 -10.21 -3.34
N PHE A 26 5.11 -8.99 -3.72
CA PHE A 26 3.90 -8.32 -3.24
C PHE A 26 2.96 -7.85 -4.35
N LYS A 27 3.14 -8.32 -5.60
CA LYS A 27 2.30 -7.96 -6.74
C LYS A 27 0.79 -8.16 -6.51
N GLU A 28 0.44 -9.12 -5.66
CA GLU A 28 -0.94 -9.35 -5.21
C GLU A 28 -1.56 -8.12 -4.54
N VAL A 29 -0.79 -7.37 -3.74
CA VAL A 29 -1.23 -6.11 -3.16
C VAL A 29 -1.57 -5.11 -4.26
N LEU A 30 -0.70 -4.98 -5.27
CA LEU A 30 -0.90 -4.04 -6.37
C LEU A 30 -2.12 -4.39 -7.21
N TRP A 31 -2.28 -5.68 -7.53
CA TRP A 31 -3.45 -6.20 -8.22
C TRP A 31 -4.74 -5.97 -7.43
N GLY A 32 -4.69 -6.04 -6.10
CA GLY A 32 -5.84 -5.75 -5.26
C GLY A 32 -6.29 -4.29 -5.36
N ILE A 33 -5.34 -3.36 -5.45
CA ILE A 33 -5.63 -1.94 -5.66
C ILE A 33 -6.20 -1.71 -7.08
N GLU A 34 -5.61 -2.35 -8.09
CA GLU A 34 -6.01 -2.24 -9.49
C GLU A 34 -7.41 -2.79 -9.76
N GLU A 35 -7.79 -3.93 -9.15
CA GLU A 35 -9.14 -4.49 -9.20
C GLU A 35 -10.22 -3.52 -8.71
N GLU A 36 -9.85 -2.64 -7.79
CA GLU A 36 -10.74 -1.64 -7.22
C GLU A 36 -10.64 -0.29 -7.96
N GLU A 37 -9.94 -0.24 -9.10
CA GLU A 37 -9.83 0.90 -10.02
C GLU A 37 -9.27 2.18 -9.38
N ILE A 38 -8.41 2.03 -8.37
CA ILE A 38 -7.71 3.15 -7.73
C ILE A 38 -6.25 3.21 -8.22
N PRO A 39 -5.73 4.37 -8.61
CA PRO A 39 -4.34 4.49 -9.03
C PRO A 39 -3.39 4.34 -7.82
N TYR A 40 -2.22 3.77 -8.07
CA TYR A 40 -1.18 3.61 -7.06
C TYR A 40 0.19 4.05 -7.59
N ILE A 41 1.09 4.40 -6.67
CA ILE A 41 2.49 4.71 -6.94
C ILE A 41 3.35 3.83 -6.04
N VAL A 42 4.20 3.02 -6.65
CA VAL A 42 5.18 2.18 -5.93
C VAL A 42 6.51 2.91 -5.86
N LYS A 43 7.14 2.95 -4.68
CA LYS A 43 8.51 3.44 -4.52
C LYS A 43 9.29 2.56 -3.56
N GLN A 44 10.52 2.26 -3.93
CA GLN A 44 11.51 1.74 -3.01
C GLN A 44 11.99 2.87 -2.09
N MET A 45 12.17 2.58 -0.82
CA MET A 45 12.68 3.50 0.19
C MET A 45 13.88 2.88 0.92
N GLU A 46 14.69 3.71 1.57
CA GLU A 46 15.82 3.24 2.40
C GLU A 46 15.43 2.82 3.81
N PHE A 47 14.14 2.86 4.15
CA PHE A 47 13.64 2.40 5.44
C PHE A 47 13.33 0.90 5.38
N ASP A 48 13.73 0.16 6.41
CA ASP A 48 13.43 -1.27 6.52
C ASP A 48 12.18 -1.57 7.35
N ASP A 49 11.69 -0.58 8.11
CA ASP A 49 10.53 -0.73 8.99
C ASP A 49 9.20 -0.45 8.26
N SER A 50 8.34 -1.47 8.13
CA SER A 50 7.02 -1.37 7.48
C SER A 50 6.10 -0.33 8.11
N GLU A 51 6.24 -0.03 9.40
CA GLU A 51 5.45 0.99 10.08
C GLU A 51 5.85 2.38 9.60
N THR A 52 7.16 2.63 9.46
CA THR A 52 7.70 3.86 8.86
C THR A 52 7.27 3.98 7.41
N LEU A 53 7.47 2.92 6.61
CA LEU A 53 7.14 2.89 5.19
C LEU A 53 5.66 3.24 4.95
N SER A 54 4.76 2.57 5.66
CA SER A 54 3.31 2.76 5.50
C SER A 54 2.86 4.15 5.97
N HIS A 55 3.42 4.66 7.08
CA HIS A 55 3.07 5.97 7.58
C HIS A 55 3.55 7.09 6.64
N GLU A 56 4.81 7.05 6.20
CA GLU A 56 5.34 8.01 5.22
C GLU A 56 4.58 7.96 3.89
N ALA A 57 4.24 6.76 3.41
CA ALA A 57 3.40 6.60 2.24
C ALA A 57 2.04 7.29 2.42
N SER A 58 1.41 7.14 3.60
CA SER A 58 0.11 7.74 3.89
C SER A 58 0.15 9.26 3.95
N LEU A 59 1.27 9.83 4.43
CA LEU A 59 1.50 11.28 4.47
C LEU A 59 1.74 11.87 3.08
N LYS A 60 2.37 11.11 2.16
CA LYS A 60 2.60 11.53 0.78
C LYS A 60 1.39 11.35 -0.13
N SER A 61 0.55 10.36 0.15
CA SER A 61 -0.66 10.11 -0.63
C SER A 61 -1.70 11.22 -0.42
N ARG A 62 -2.16 11.83 -1.52
CA ARG A 62 -3.33 12.74 -1.51
C ARG A 62 -4.63 12.02 -1.10
N LEU A 63 -4.67 10.69 -1.21
CA LEU A 63 -5.78 9.86 -0.75
C LEU A 63 -5.68 9.51 0.73
N SER A 64 -4.63 9.96 1.43
CA SER A 64 -4.38 9.70 2.85
C SER A 64 -4.15 8.22 3.21
N ILE A 65 -3.97 7.34 2.22
CA ILE A 65 -3.74 5.90 2.39
C ILE A 65 -2.28 5.57 2.05
N GLY A 66 -1.64 4.78 2.91
CA GLY A 66 -0.27 4.31 2.70
C GLY A 66 -0.13 2.83 2.97
N ILE A 67 0.65 2.16 2.12
CA ILE A 67 1.06 0.77 2.30
C ILE A 67 2.56 0.72 2.45
N GLY A 68 3.04 -0.02 3.45
CA GLY A 68 4.44 -0.23 3.77
C GLY A 68 4.76 -1.72 3.76
N ILE A 69 5.85 -2.10 3.08
CA ILE A 69 6.18 -3.49 2.82
C ILE A 69 7.67 -3.74 3.10
N ASN A 70 7.95 -4.77 3.89
CA ASN A 70 9.27 -5.35 4.01
C ASN A 70 9.17 -6.88 3.97
N LYS A 71 10.29 -7.59 4.15
CA LYS A 71 10.33 -9.06 4.15
C LYS A 71 9.50 -9.74 5.23
N GLU A 72 9.11 -9.01 6.27
CA GLU A 72 8.38 -9.56 7.40
C GLU A 72 6.88 -9.26 7.32
N LYS A 73 6.51 -8.04 6.91
CA LYS A 73 5.17 -7.50 7.09
C LYS A 73 4.73 -6.58 5.96
N ILE A 74 3.44 -6.63 5.67
CA ILE A 74 2.71 -5.67 4.84
C ILE A 74 1.73 -4.92 5.74
N ILE A 75 1.85 -3.59 5.77
CA ILE A 75 1.06 -2.72 6.64
C ILE A 75 0.25 -1.75 5.78
N LEU A 76 -1.05 -1.65 6.07
CA LEU A 76 -1.96 -0.65 5.51
C LEU A 76 -2.36 0.34 6.61
N THR A 77 -2.20 1.63 6.36
CA THR A 77 -2.55 2.69 7.32
C THR A 77 -3.10 3.93 6.64
N THR A 78 -3.54 4.89 7.46
CA THR A 78 -3.96 6.22 7.03
C THR A 78 -3.16 7.30 7.74
N ASN A 79 -3.07 8.49 7.17
CA ASN A 79 -2.36 9.63 7.79
C ASN A 79 -2.98 10.12 9.10
N LYS A 80 -4.20 9.69 9.45
CA LYS A 80 -4.90 10.03 10.69
C LYS A 80 -4.52 9.11 11.84
N LEU A 81 -3.99 7.93 11.53
CA LEU A 81 -3.56 6.95 12.53
C LEU A 81 -2.12 7.23 12.95
N LYS A 82 -1.82 6.88 14.19
CA LYS A 82 -0.44 6.92 14.69
C LYS A 82 0.37 5.80 14.02
N LYS A 83 1.66 6.06 13.80
CA LYS A 83 2.59 5.10 13.20
C LYS A 83 2.55 3.72 13.87
N ASP A 84 2.48 3.68 15.20
CA ASP A 84 2.43 2.47 16.03
C ASP A 84 1.05 1.78 16.09
N LYS A 85 0.04 2.33 15.41
CA LYS A 85 -1.33 1.82 15.39
C LYS A 85 -1.89 1.80 13.96
N PRO A 86 -1.29 1.00 13.06
CA PRO A 86 -1.78 0.87 11.71
C PRO A 86 -3.16 0.21 11.66
N LEU A 87 -3.83 0.34 10.52
CA LEU A 87 -5.18 -0.19 10.34
C LEU A 87 -5.17 -1.72 10.13
N PHE A 88 -4.27 -2.20 9.29
CA PHE A 88 -4.03 -3.63 9.09
C PHE A 88 -2.53 -3.92 9.06
N CYS A 89 -2.18 -5.10 9.55
CA CYS A 89 -0.85 -5.66 9.51
C CYS A 89 -0.98 -7.15 9.18
N ILE A 90 -0.33 -7.59 8.10
CA ILE A 90 -0.22 -9.01 7.75
C ILE A 90 1.25 -9.40 7.68
N ASP A 91 1.53 -10.64 8.06
CA ASP A 91 2.87 -11.21 7.97
C ASP A 91 3.12 -11.75 6.55
N PHE A 92 4.37 -11.69 6.10
CA PHE A 92 4.76 -12.13 4.75
C PHE A 92 4.62 -13.64 4.52
N ASN A 93 4.33 -14.41 5.57
CA ASN A 93 4.06 -15.84 5.52
C ASN A 93 2.57 -16.19 5.29
N GLN A 94 1.68 -15.18 5.23
CA GLN A 94 0.25 -15.37 4.99
C GLN A 94 -0.05 -15.73 3.52
N GLU A 95 -1.31 -16.07 3.25
CA GLU A 95 -1.74 -16.45 1.91
C GLU A 95 -1.74 -15.24 0.96
N LEU A 96 -1.43 -15.48 -0.32
CA LEU A 96 -1.49 -14.45 -1.38
C LEU A 96 -2.85 -13.74 -1.47
N LYS A 97 -3.92 -14.43 -1.08
CA LYS A 97 -5.27 -13.85 -1.00
C LYS A 97 -5.37 -12.71 0.02
N ASP A 98 -4.65 -12.80 1.14
CA ASP A 98 -4.63 -11.77 2.17
C ASP A 98 -3.90 -10.52 1.66
N PHE A 99 -2.86 -10.71 0.84
CA PHE A 99 -2.12 -9.63 0.19
C PHE A 99 -3.04 -8.90 -0.80
N ARG A 100 -3.78 -9.66 -1.63
CA ARG A 100 -4.79 -9.13 -2.55
C ARG A 100 -5.87 -8.36 -1.81
N ASN A 101 -6.38 -8.92 -0.72
CA ASN A 101 -7.43 -8.28 0.08
C ASN A 101 -6.92 -7.02 0.78
N LEU A 102 -5.66 -6.98 1.22
CA LEU A 102 -5.04 -5.79 1.81
C LEU A 102 -4.93 -4.67 0.78
N GLY A 103 -4.44 -4.96 -0.42
CA GLY A 103 -4.41 -3.98 -1.52
C GLY A 103 -5.81 -3.45 -1.85
N ALA A 104 -6.77 -4.35 -2.01
CA ALA A 104 -8.17 -3.98 -2.26
C ALA A 104 -8.74 -3.13 -1.11
N ASN A 105 -8.44 -3.46 0.14
CA ASN A 105 -8.89 -2.68 1.29
C ASN A 105 -8.32 -1.27 1.29
N GLY A 106 -7.08 -1.06 0.85
CA GLY A 106 -6.54 0.28 0.64
C GLY A 106 -7.41 1.11 -0.29
N ALA A 107 -7.82 0.55 -1.42
CA ALA A 107 -8.70 1.20 -2.39
C ALA A 107 -10.16 1.35 -1.88
N ARG A 108 -10.68 0.36 -1.17
CA ARG A 108 -12.05 0.39 -0.61
C ARG A 108 -12.20 1.41 0.51
N LEU A 109 -11.14 1.69 1.27
CA LEU A 109 -11.09 2.81 2.22
C LEU A 109 -11.24 4.16 1.52
N VAL A 110 -10.56 4.35 0.37
CA VAL A 110 -10.70 5.57 -0.44
C VAL A 110 -12.16 5.73 -0.92
N LYS A 111 -12.78 4.63 -1.35
CA LYS A 111 -14.15 4.61 -1.84
C LYS A 111 -15.22 4.64 -0.74
N GLY A 112 -14.84 4.44 0.53
CA GLY A 112 -15.76 4.41 1.66
C GLY A 112 -16.73 3.22 1.65
N ILE A 113 -16.31 2.06 1.13
CA ILE A 113 -17.12 0.83 1.04
C ILE A 113 -16.63 -0.27 1.98
N GLU A 114 -17.44 -1.31 2.19
CA GLU A 114 -17.15 -2.42 3.10
C GLU A 114 -15.81 -3.09 2.80
N LEU A 115 -15.02 -3.42 3.81
CA LEU A 115 -13.69 -4.03 3.66
C LEU A 115 -13.76 -5.56 3.48
N LYS A 116 -12.87 -6.10 2.65
CA LYS A 116 -12.63 -7.55 2.52
C LYS A 116 -11.99 -8.09 3.80
N LYS A 117 -12.28 -9.34 4.14
CA LYS A 117 -11.65 -10.03 5.27
C LYS A 117 -10.21 -10.39 4.96
N ILE A 118 -9.35 -10.20 5.95
CA ILE A 118 -7.93 -10.52 6.01
C ILE A 118 -7.73 -11.33 7.28
#